data_AF-A0A972IH50-F1
#
_entry.id   AF-A0A972IH50-F1
#
_cell.length_a   1.000
_cell.length_b   1.000
_cell.length_c   1.000
_cell.angle_alpha   90.00
_cell.angle_beta   90.00
_cell.angle_gamma   90.00
#
_symmetry.space_group_name_H-M   'P 1'
#
loop_
_entity.id
_entity.type
_entity.pdbx_description
1 polymer ?
#
loop_
_entity_poly.entity_id
_entity_poly.type
_entity_poly.pdbx_seq_one_letter_code
_entity_poly.pdbx_strand_id
1 'polypeptide(L)'
;RIVGDFTMSLLDQFNLRTYPDTIQIAYSNFDSHGYTVDPYLELEHPEKAGVKVNVPYRCSLPKGLEGILVGGLGTSVHRDAVPMTRMQPDLQNQGYALGVAAAMASRAGVQLREIDIRGLQRHLIEVGNLPEEVLQQEDSYPLSSEAVAAAVERLKNEYRGAAVVLAQPQEALPLLQRAYASAEGDAQRIYAHVLAVLGDKTGVETLINEVEAADGWDAGWDYRGMGQFGSALSPLDRLIVALGRAGDPRAVEPIVKKAKLLTERSEFSHHRAVALALELIGDKRAAQPLAEILTQPEMAGYVHYTVEDARRFDQESSGGTNAVQSRRDSIRELALARALYRCGDYGKLGEQILGEYTKDLRGHLARHAKAVLEQGR
;
A
#
# COMPACT_ATOMS: atom_id res chain seq x y z
N ARG A 1 6.65 -0.14 12.73
CA ARG A 1 5.43 -0.94 13.03
C ARG A 1 5.88 -2.34 13.34
N ILE A 2 5.32 -2.93 14.39
CA ILE A 2 5.55 -4.34 14.71
C ILE A 2 4.73 -5.23 13.78
N VAL A 3 5.10 -6.52 13.72
CA VAL A 3 4.16 -7.58 13.33
C VAL A 3 3.61 -8.14 14.63
N GLY A 4 2.32 -7.95 14.86
CA GLY A 4 1.61 -8.44 16.03
C GLY A 4 0.98 -9.81 15.81
N ASP A 5 0.30 -10.32 16.83
CA ASP A 5 -0.50 -11.55 16.73
C ASP A 5 -1.63 -11.41 15.67
N PHE A 6 -2.02 -10.18 15.38
CA PHE A 6 -2.82 -9.81 14.21
C PHE A 6 -2.24 -8.57 13.54
N THR A 7 -2.28 -8.52 12.21
CA THR A 7 -1.95 -7.32 11.43
C THR A 7 -3.20 -6.87 10.72
N MET A 8 -3.77 -5.75 11.16
CA MET A 8 -4.95 -5.18 10.52
C MET A 8 -4.60 -4.66 9.13
N SER A 9 -5.35 -5.09 8.13
CA SER A 9 -5.25 -4.64 6.75
C SER A 9 -6.11 -3.41 6.49
N LEU A 10 -5.94 -2.81 5.32
CA LEU A 10 -6.83 -1.75 4.85
C LEU A 10 -8.25 -2.27 4.58
N LEU A 11 -8.35 -3.51 4.10
CA LEU A 11 -9.61 -4.18 3.79
C LEU A 11 -10.46 -4.42 5.03
N ASP A 12 -9.82 -4.76 6.16
CA ASP A 12 -10.51 -4.90 7.44
C ASP A 12 -11.22 -3.59 7.84
N GLN A 13 -10.64 -2.44 7.50
CA GLN A 13 -11.19 -1.12 7.80
C GLN A 13 -12.36 -0.77 6.87
N PHE A 14 -12.21 -0.98 5.56
CA PHE A 14 -13.28 -0.66 4.59
C PHE A 14 -14.45 -1.63 4.60
N ASN A 15 -14.22 -2.88 5.02
CA ASN A 15 -15.30 -3.84 5.26
C ASN A 15 -15.88 -3.73 6.68
N LEU A 16 -15.45 -2.74 7.48
CA LEU A 16 -15.93 -2.48 8.84
C LEU A 16 -15.88 -3.72 9.74
N ARG A 17 -14.78 -4.50 9.64
CA ARG A 17 -14.63 -5.77 10.35
C ARG A 17 -14.79 -5.58 11.86
N THR A 18 -15.53 -6.48 12.50
CA THR A 18 -15.67 -6.54 13.96
C THR A 18 -14.77 -7.61 14.54
N TYR A 19 -14.45 -7.49 15.83
CA TYR A 19 -13.56 -8.42 16.51
C TYR A 19 -14.07 -8.72 17.93
N PRO A 20 -13.88 -9.95 18.44
CA PRO A 20 -14.20 -10.28 19.82
C PRO A 20 -13.37 -9.51 20.86
N ASP A 21 -12.23 -8.96 20.44
CA ASP A 21 -11.24 -8.31 21.29
C ASP A 21 -10.99 -6.83 20.91
N THR A 22 -11.98 -6.14 20.33
CA THR A 22 -11.91 -4.70 20.11
C THR A 22 -11.66 -3.96 21.43
N ILE A 23 -10.60 -3.14 21.48
CA ILE A 23 -10.26 -2.29 22.64
C ILE A 23 -10.29 -0.80 22.33
N GLN A 24 -10.50 -0.44 21.06
CA GLN A 24 -10.53 0.93 20.58
C GLN A 24 -11.41 1.01 19.34
N ILE A 25 -12.23 2.05 19.25
CA ILE A 25 -12.89 2.44 18.00
C ILE A 25 -12.26 3.75 17.56
N ALA A 26 -11.48 3.72 16.48
CA ALA A 26 -10.89 4.90 15.89
C ALA A 26 -11.85 5.56 14.90
N TYR A 27 -11.69 6.86 14.65
CA TYR A 27 -12.44 7.57 13.62
C TYR A 27 -11.58 8.61 12.93
N SER A 28 -11.40 8.44 11.62
CA SER A 28 -10.68 9.40 10.78
C SER A 28 -11.05 9.21 9.32
N ASN A 29 -10.69 10.17 8.48
CA ASN A 29 -10.67 9.99 7.04
C ASN A 29 -9.36 9.35 6.57
N PHE A 30 -9.30 8.96 5.30
CA PHE A 30 -8.10 8.44 4.67
C PHE A 30 -7.15 9.57 4.25
N ASP A 31 -6.32 10.03 5.20
CA ASP A 31 -5.27 11.04 4.99
C ASP A 31 -3.87 10.39 4.97
N SER A 32 -3.53 9.83 3.81
CA SER A 32 -2.25 9.16 3.54
C SER A 32 -1.17 10.18 3.19
N HIS A 33 -0.23 10.44 4.10
CA HIS A 33 1.00 11.17 3.76
C HIS A 33 1.96 10.26 2.99
N GLY A 34 2.04 10.45 1.67
CA GLY A 34 2.87 9.72 0.71
C GLY A 34 2.03 8.88 -0.26
N TYR A 35 2.69 8.30 -1.27
CA TYR A 35 2.04 7.33 -2.16
C TYR A 35 1.57 6.10 -1.38
N THR A 36 0.57 5.40 -1.90
CA THR A 36 -0.05 4.21 -1.30
C THR A 36 0.49 2.92 -1.94
N VAL A 37 0.39 1.78 -1.24
CA VAL A 37 0.93 0.49 -1.73
C VAL A 37 -0.05 -0.69 -1.66
N ASP A 38 -1.14 -0.57 -0.89
CA ASP A 38 -2.17 -1.58 -0.80
C ASP A 38 -2.88 -1.73 -2.18
N PRO A 39 -3.01 -2.95 -2.73
CA PRO A 39 -3.65 -3.18 -4.02
C PRO A 39 -5.08 -2.64 -4.12
N TYR A 40 -5.80 -2.55 -3.00
CA TYR A 40 -7.14 -1.94 -2.97
C TYR A 40 -7.14 -0.50 -3.51
N LEU A 41 -6.08 0.25 -3.23
CA LEU A 41 -5.95 1.66 -3.60
C LEU A 41 -5.60 1.87 -5.08
N GLU A 42 -5.39 0.78 -5.83
CA GLU A 42 -5.30 0.77 -7.29
C GLU A 42 -6.67 0.62 -7.96
N LEU A 43 -7.72 0.30 -7.20
CA LEU A 43 -9.09 0.09 -7.67
C LEU A 43 -10.04 1.18 -7.15
N GLU A 44 -9.92 1.50 -5.87
CA GLU A 44 -10.80 2.48 -5.22
C GLU A 44 -9.97 3.37 -4.30
N HIS A 45 -10.15 4.69 -4.42
CA HIS A 45 -9.56 5.62 -3.48
C HIS A 45 -10.66 6.18 -2.57
N PRO A 46 -10.55 5.99 -1.25
CA PRO A 46 -11.54 6.51 -0.30
C PRO A 46 -11.62 8.03 -0.40
N GLU A 47 -12.84 8.56 -0.43
CA GLU A 47 -13.06 10.00 -0.35
C GLU A 47 -12.74 10.54 1.05
N LYS A 48 -12.92 11.85 1.27
CA LYS A 48 -12.72 12.50 2.57
C LYS A 48 -13.78 12.15 3.63
N ALA A 49 -14.48 11.02 3.47
CA ALA A 49 -15.45 10.53 4.42
C ALA A 49 -14.73 9.93 5.65
N GLY A 50 -15.33 10.12 6.83
CA GLY A 50 -14.82 9.51 8.05
C GLY A 50 -15.21 8.03 8.14
N VAL A 51 -14.26 7.19 8.51
CA VAL A 51 -14.41 5.74 8.67
C VAL A 51 -14.23 5.41 10.14
N LYS A 52 -15.17 4.64 10.71
CA LYS A 52 -15.03 4.04 12.03
C LYS A 52 -14.26 2.73 11.91
N VAL A 53 -13.24 2.55 12.74
CA VAL A 53 -12.38 1.36 12.70
C VAL A 53 -12.32 0.70 14.07
N ASN A 54 -12.73 -0.58 14.14
CA ASN A 54 -12.53 -1.39 15.33
C ASN A 54 -11.07 -1.88 15.38
N VAL A 55 -10.34 -1.56 16.44
CA VAL A 55 -8.95 -1.98 16.64
C VAL A 55 -8.88 -3.08 17.70
N PRO A 56 -8.50 -4.32 17.31
CA PRO A 56 -8.44 -5.44 18.25
C PRO A 56 -7.17 -5.41 19.10
N TYR A 57 -7.25 -5.93 20.32
CA TYR A 57 -6.15 -5.97 21.30
C TYR A 57 -4.89 -6.66 20.74
N ARG A 58 -5.07 -7.73 19.98
CA ARG A 58 -3.99 -8.48 19.34
C ARG A 58 -3.17 -7.68 18.31
N CYS A 59 -3.63 -6.51 17.86
CA CYS A 59 -2.79 -5.58 17.10
C CYS A 59 -1.64 -4.97 17.95
N SER A 60 -1.78 -4.96 19.27
CA SER A 60 -0.81 -4.38 20.20
C SER A 60 0.13 -5.40 20.84
N LEU A 61 -0.03 -6.69 20.54
CA LEU A 61 0.80 -7.79 21.03
C LEU A 61 1.85 -8.17 19.99
N PRO A 62 3.15 -7.85 20.16
CA PRO A 62 4.19 -8.25 19.21
C PRO A 62 4.29 -9.77 19.10
N LYS A 63 4.31 -10.29 17.87
CA LYS A 63 4.35 -11.72 17.61
C LYS A 63 5.63 -12.33 18.17
N GLY A 64 5.48 -13.37 19.00
CA GLY A 64 6.61 -14.11 19.58
C GLY A 64 7.34 -13.39 20.72
N LEU A 65 6.85 -12.24 21.19
CA LEU A 65 7.37 -11.56 22.38
C LEU A 65 6.29 -11.51 23.46
N GLU A 66 6.70 -11.77 24.69
CA GLU A 66 5.85 -11.71 25.89
C GLU A 66 6.17 -10.47 26.73
N GLY A 67 5.21 -10.02 27.54
CA GLY A 67 5.41 -8.90 28.48
C GLY A 67 5.56 -7.51 27.85
N ILE A 68 5.31 -7.36 26.55
CA ILE A 68 5.42 -6.10 25.80
C ILE A 68 4.08 -5.79 25.13
N LEU A 69 3.60 -4.54 25.30
CA LEU A 69 2.52 -3.95 24.50
C LEU A 69 3.09 -2.82 23.63
N VAL A 70 2.56 -2.70 22.41
CA VAL A 70 2.91 -1.62 21.49
C VAL A 70 1.63 -0.90 21.06
N GLY A 71 1.57 0.40 21.34
CA GLY A 71 0.52 1.31 20.88
C GLY A 71 1.06 2.37 19.92
N GLY A 72 0.22 3.35 19.60
CA GLY A 72 0.55 4.46 18.72
C GLY A 72 0.73 4.06 17.26
N LEU A 73 1.58 4.81 16.56
CA LEU A 73 2.01 4.51 15.19
C LEU A 73 2.82 3.20 15.08
N GLY A 74 3.21 2.62 16.21
CA GLY A 74 3.96 1.36 16.29
C GLY A 74 3.11 0.12 16.12
N THR A 75 1.80 0.22 16.38
CA THR A 75 0.81 -0.87 16.40
C THR A 75 0.82 -1.69 15.10
N SER A 76 0.43 -2.96 15.19
CA SER A 76 0.39 -3.92 14.08
C SER A 76 -0.78 -3.66 13.12
N VAL A 77 -0.58 -2.64 12.27
CA VAL A 77 -1.53 -2.17 11.26
C VAL A 77 -0.74 -1.95 9.96
N HIS A 78 -1.34 -2.33 8.81
CA HIS A 78 -0.75 -2.09 7.50
C HIS A 78 -0.45 -0.60 7.27
N ARG A 79 0.58 -0.27 6.50
CA ARG A 79 1.03 1.14 6.38
C ARG A 79 -0.07 2.07 5.86
N ASP A 80 -0.89 1.58 4.94
CA ASP A 80 -2.02 2.32 4.38
C ASP A 80 -3.24 2.31 5.31
N ALA A 81 -3.30 1.42 6.29
CA ALA A 81 -4.37 1.37 7.28
C ALA A 81 -4.12 2.29 8.50
N VAL A 82 -2.87 2.72 8.72
CA VAL A 82 -2.49 3.63 9.81
C VAL A 82 -3.23 4.98 9.80
N PRO A 83 -3.45 5.66 8.64
CA PRO A 83 -4.18 6.93 8.60
C PRO A 83 -5.51 6.95 9.35
N MET A 84 -6.20 5.80 9.41
CA MET A 84 -7.52 5.68 10.03
C MET A 84 -7.48 5.28 11.51
N THR A 85 -6.31 5.13 12.11
CA THR A 85 -6.14 4.67 13.51
C THR A 85 -5.17 5.51 14.35
N ARG A 86 -4.77 6.69 13.84
CA ARG A 86 -3.65 7.49 14.37
C ARG A 86 -4.01 8.86 14.93
N MET A 87 -5.29 9.24 15.01
CA MET A 87 -5.64 10.59 15.46
C MET A 87 -5.36 10.74 16.96
N GLN A 88 -5.13 11.97 17.44
CA GLN A 88 -4.78 12.18 18.84
C GLN A 88 -5.79 11.55 19.83
N PRO A 89 -7.13 11.64 19.61
CA PRO A 89 -8.09 10.94 20.46
C PRO A 89 -7.95 9.42 20.39
N ASP A 90 -7.73 8.88 19.20
CA ASP A 90 -7.50 7.44 18.97
C ASP A 90 -6.32 6.94 19.82
N LEU A 91 -5.20 7.66 19.78
CA LEU A 91 -3.98 7.27 20.49
C LEU A 91 -4.11 7.40 22.01
N GLN A 92 -4.84 8.39 22.51
CA GLN A 92 -5.12 8.54 23.94
C GLN A 92 -5.96 7.37 24.46
N ASN A 93 -7.03 7.02 23.75
CA ASN A 93 -7.91 5.91 24.11
C ASN A 93 -7.18 4.57 24.04
N GLN A 94 -6.37 4.35 23.00
CA GLN A 94 -5.54 3.15 22.88
C GLN A 94 -4.52 3.06 24.03
N GLY A 95 -3.81 4.15 24.32
CA GLY A 95 -2.84 4.19 25.41
C GLY A 95 -3.47 3.87 26.76
N TYR A 96 -4.67 4.41 27.03
CA TYR A 96 -5.44 4.09 28.23
C TYR A 96 -5.79 2.60 28.29
N ALA A 97 -6.36 2.04 27.22
CA ALA A 97 -6.74 0.62 27.15
C ALA A 97 -5.55 -0.32 27.39
N LEU A 98 -4.40 -0.03 26.78
CA LEU A 98 -3.17 -0.82 26.96
C LEU A 98 -2.61 -0.68 28.38
N GLY A 99 -2.71 0.49 28.99
CA GLY A 99 -2.33 0.70 30.39
C GLY A 99 -3.18 -0.12 31.36
N VAL A 100 -4.50 -0.15 31.13
CA VAL A 100 -5.42 -0.98 31.92
C VAL A 100 -5.12 -2.48 31.72
N ALA A 101 -4.91 -2.91 30.48
CA ALA A 101 -4.54 -4.29 30.15
C ALA A 101 -3.26 -4.74 30.88
N ALA A 102 -2.21 -3.90 30.87
CA ALA A 102 -0.97 -4.17 31.59
C ALA A 102 -1.19 -4.25 33.11
N ALA A 103 -2.02 -3.37 33.68
CA ALA A 103 -2.36 -3.40 35.10
C ALA A 103 -3.18 -4.64 35.48
N MET A 104 -4.09 -5.10 34.60
CA MET A 104 -4.84 -6.34 34.77
C MET A 104 -3.91 -7.55 34.78
N ALA A 105 -3.00 -7.66 33.80
CA ALA A 105 -2.00 -8.72 33.72
C ALA A 105 -1.14 -8.79 35.00
N SER A 106 -0.61 -7.63 35.42
CA SER A 106 0.22 -7.51 36.61
C SER A 106 -0.51 -7.92 37.89
N ARG A 107 -1.75 -7.44 38.10
CA ARG A 107 -2.55 -7.79 39.29
C ARG A 107 -2.96 -9.26 39.35
N ALA A 108 -3.26 -9.85 38.20
CA ALA A 108 -3.66 -11.26 38.13
C ALA A 108 -2.47 -12.22 38.10
N GLY A 109 -1.24 -11.72 37.90
CA GLY A 109 -0.05 -12.57 37.76
C GLY A 109 -0.07 -13.43 36.50
N VAL A 110 -0.67 -12.91 35.41
CA VAL A 110 -0.82 -13.62 34.13
C VAL A 110 -0.10 -12.88 33.01
N GLN A 111 0.12 -13.56 31.89
CA GLN A 111 0.71 -12.94 30.70
C GLN A 111 -0.28 -12.00 30.00
N LEU A 112 0.23 -11.09 29.18
CA LEU A 112 -0.60 -10.12 28.44
C LEU A 112 -1.62 -10.78 27.50
N ARG A 113 -1.33 -11.99 27.01
CA ARG A 113 -2.23 -12.81 26.17
C ARG A 113 -3.33 -13.52 26.95
N GLU A 114 -3.19 -13.59 28.27
CA GLU A 114 -4.07 -14.36 29.16
C GLU A 114 -5.03 -13.47 29.95
N ILE A 115 -5.00 -12.15 29.72
CA ILE A 115 -5.91 -11.24 30.40
C ILE A 115 -7.37 -11.53 30.05
N ASP A 116 -8.27 -11.23 30.99
CA ASP A 116 -9.71 -11.23 30.72
C ASP A 116 -10.08 -10.05 29.80
N ILE A 117 -10.10 -10.29 28.50
CA ILE A 117 -10.46 -9.29 27.49
C ILE A 117 -11.89 -8.77 27.69
N ARG A 118 -12.84 -9.61 28.15
CA ARG A 118 -14.21 -9.16 28.42
C ARG A 118 -14.23 -8.24 29.65
N GLY A 119 -13.42 -8.54 30.67
CA GLY A 119 -13.18 -7.66 31.81
C GLY A 119 -12.63 -6.29 31.37
N LEU A 120 -11.63 -6.28 30.47
CA LEU A 120 -11.07 -5.05 29.92
C LEU A 120 -12.12 -4.24 29.14
N GLN A 121 -12.89 -4.89 28.26
CA GLN A 121 -13.95 -4.23 27.49
C GLN A 121 -15.04 -3.63 28.39
N ARG A 122 -15.49 -4.36 29.42
CA ARG A 122 -16.45 -3.82 30.40
C ARG A 122 -15.92 -2.58 31.11
N HIS A 123 -14.65 -2.60 31.53
CA HIS A 123 -14.00 -1.42 32.11
C HIS A 123 -13.98 -0.24 31.12
N LEU A 124 -13.62 -0.50 29.86
CA LEU A 124 -13.57 0.54 28.82
C LEU A 124 -14.96 1.11 28.49
N ILE A 125 -16.01 0.30 28.61
CA ILE A 125 -17.41 0.76 28.50
C ILE A 125 -17.79 1.64 29.68
N GLU A 126 -17.49 1.21 30.90
CA GLU A 126 -17.80 1.95 32.14
C GLU A 126 -17.20 3.36 32.13
N VAL A 127 -15.97 3.51 31.62
CA VAL A 127 -15.30 4.82 31.51
C VAL A 127 -15.66 5.60 30.24
N GLY A 128 -16.53 5.07 29.38
CA GLY A 128 -17.03 5.74 28.18
C GLY A 128 -16.12 5.68 26.94
N ASN A 129 -15.10 4.83 26.94
CA ASN A 129 -14.17 4.68 25.81
C ASN A 129 -14.68 3.71 24.73
N LEU A 130 -15.58 2.79 25.08
CA LEU A 130 -16.21 1.85 24.17
C LEU A 130 -17.73 1.82 24.38
N PRO A 131 -18.52 1.51 23.35
CA PRO A 131 -19.95 1.33 23.49
C PRO A 131 -20.29 -0.15 23.83
N GLU A 132 -21.48 -0.38 24.39
CA GLU A 132 -21.89 -1.71 24.90
C GLU A 132 -21.92 -2.81 23.83
N GLU A 133 -22.19 -2.46 22.56
CA GLU A 133 -22.26 -3.44 21.46
C GLU A 133 -20.95 -4.20 21.23
N VAL A 134 -19.80 -3.68 21.70
CA VAL A 134 -18.50 -4.36 21.60
C VAL A 134 -18.52 -5.71 22.32
N LEU A 135 -19.32 -5.87 23.37
CA LEU A 135 -19.44 -7.14 24.09
C LEU A 135 -20.11 -8.24 23.26
N GLN A 136 -20.88 -7.87 22.22
CA GLN A 136 -21.56 -8.79 21.31
C GLN A 136 -20.79 -9.00 20.00
N GLN A 137 -19.67 -8.32 19.81
CA GLN A 137 -18.86 -8.49 18.60
C GLN A 137 -18.22 -9.88 18.60
N GLU A 138 -18.35 -10.53 17.45
CA GLU A 138 -17.55 -11.67 17.01
C GLU A 138 -16.65 -11.23 15.85
N ASP A 139 -15.81 -12.13 15.35
CA ASP A 139 -15.07 -11.87 14.12
C ASP A 139 -16.05 -11.94 12.95
N SER A 140 -16.28 -10.81 12.26
CA SER A 140 -17.24 -10.77 11.14
C SER A 140 -16.73 -11.41 9.86
N TYR A 141 -15.53 -12.00 9.89
CA TYR A 141 -14.95 -12.74 8.78
C TYR A 141 -15.00 -14.26 9.03
N PRO A 142 -15.08 -15.08 7.96
CA PRO A 142 -15.19 -14.67 6.55
C PRO A 142 -16.56 -14.05 6.23
N LEU A 143 -16.57 -13.17 5.23
CA LEU A 143 -17.77 -12.60 4.60
C LEU A 143 -18.57 -13.72 3.91
N SER A 144 -19.90 -13.61 3.87
CA SER A 144 -20.75 -14.62 3.25
C SER A 144 -20.57 -14.68 1.73
N SER A 145 -20.85 -15.85 1.14
CA SER A 145 -20.81 -16.04 -0.31
C SER A 145 -21.73 -15.08 -1.07
N GLU A 146 -22.89 -14.76 -0.50
CA GLU A 146 -23.83 -13.78 -1.05
C GLU A 146 -23.25 -12.37 -1.03
N ALA A 147 -22.52 -12.01 0.02
CA ALA A 147 -21.85 -10.71 0.11
C ALA A 147 -20.73 -10.59 -0.93
N VAL A 148 -19.94 -11.66 -1.15
CA VAL A 148 -18.91 -11.71 -2.19
C VAL A 148 -19.53 -11.60 -3.58
N ALA A 149 -20.57 -12.38 -3.88
CA ALA A 149 -21.26 -12.33 -5.16
C ALA A 149 -21.89 -10.95 -5.44
N ALA A 150 -22.53 -10.35 -4.44
CA ALA A 150 -23.07 -9.00 -4.55
C ALA A 150 -21.97 -7.95 -4.75
N ALA A 151 -20.81 -8.11 -4.11
CA ALA A 151 -19.69 -7.20 -4.30
C ALA A 151 -19.11 -7.29 -5.71
N VAL A 152 -18.95 -8.50 -6.26
CA VAL A 152 -18.51 -8.68 -7.66
C VAL A 152 -19.42 -7.93 -8.62
N GLU A 153 -20.73 -8.11 -8.52
CA GLU A 153 -21.67 -7.44 -9.42
C GLU A 153 -21.71 -5.91 -9.25
N ARG A 154 -21.40 -5.39 -8.06
CA ARG A 154 -21.36 -3.94 -7.84
C ARG A 154 -20.15 -3.26 -8.48
N LEU A 155 -19.06 -4.00 -8.75
CA LEU A 155 -17.80 -3.45 -9.24
C LEU A 155 -17.96 -2.57 -10.49
N LYS A 156 -18.85 -2.94 -11.41
CA LYS A 156 -19.13 -2.17 -12.64
C LYS A 156 -19.58 -0.72 -12.38
N ASN A 157 -19.96 -0.40 -11.15
CA ASN A 157 -20.28 0.94 -10.70
C ASN A 157 -19.08 1.50 -9.93
N GLU A 158 -18.05 1.97 -10.65
CA GLU A 158 -16.89 2.67 -10.06
C GLU A 158 -16.12 1.85 -9.01
N TYR A 159 -15.89 0.55 -9.28
CA TYR A 159 -15.17 -0.37 -8.40
C TYR A 159 -15.81 -0.62 -7.02
N ARG A 160 -17.06 -0.18 -6.81
CA ARG A 160 -17.78 -0.40 -5.54
C ARG A 160 -17.86 -1.89 -5.22
N GLY A 161 -17.31 -2.28 -4.08
CA GLY A 161 -17.21 -3.68 -3.66
C GLY A 161 -15.81 -4.27 -3.74
N ALA A 162 -14.82 -3.52 -4.25
CA ALA A 162 -13.43 -3.96 -4.32
C ALA A 162 -12.89 -4.41 -2.96
N ALA A 163 -13.23 -3.73 -1.86
CA ALA A 163 -12.76 -4.13 -0.52
C ALA A 163 -13.20 -5.55 -0.11
N VAL A 164 -14.42 -5.96 -0.45
CA VAL A 164 -14.95 -7.31 -0.19
C VAL A 164 -14.26 -8.32 -1.11
N VAL A 165 -14.16 -7.99 -2.40
CA VAL A 165 -13.55 -8.85 -3.42
C VAL A 165 -12.08 -9.16 -3.09
N LEU A 166 -11.31 -8.15 -2.69
CA LEU A 166 -9.90 -8.32 -2.33
C LEU A 166 -9.71 -9.00 -0.97
N ALA A 167 -10.72 -8.97 -0.09
CA ALA A 167 -10.67 -9.70 1.18
C ALA A 167 -10.89 -11.21 1.00
N GLN A 168 -11.64 -11.61 -0.03
CA GLN A 168 -11.95 -13.01 -0.36
C GLN A 168 -11.67 -13.35 -1.84
N PRO A 169 -10.41 -13.22 -2.29
CA PRO A 169 -10.08 -13.35 -3.72
C PRO A 169 -10.34 -14.76 -4.26
N GLN A 170 -10.10 -15.80 -3.46
CA GLN A 170 -10.33 -17.20 -3.88
C GLN A 170 -11.78 -17.46 -4.29
N GLU A 171 -12.73 -16.86 -3.56
CA GLU A 171 -14.16 -17.01 -3.82
C GLU A 171 -14.64 -16.04 -4.91
N ALA A 172 -14.08 -14.83 -4.97
CA ALA A 172 -14.45 -13.81 -5.94
C ALA A 172 -13.95 -14.12 -7.37
N LEU A 173 -12.78 -14.75 -7.53
CA LEU A 173 -12.13 -14.96 -8.84
C LEU A 173 -13.04 -15.68 -9.87
N PRO A 174 -13.66 -16.84 -9.57
CA PRO A 174 -14.55 -17.50 -10.54
C PRO A 174 -15.77 -16.65 -10.92
N LEU A 175 -16.25 -15.80 -10.01
CA LEU A 175 -17.37 -14.89 -10.26
C LEU A 175 -16.94 -13.74 -11.17
N LEU A 176 -15.76 -13.16 -10.91
CA LEU A 176 -15.16 -12.11 -11.73
C LEU A 176 -14.90 -12.57 -13.16
N GLN A 177 -14.34 -13.77 -13.34
CA GLN A 177 -14.07 -14.33 -14.66
C GLN A 177 -15.37 -14.52 -15.47
N ARG A 178 -16.44 -15.02 -14.85
CA ARG A 178 -17.77 -15.12 -15.49
C ARG A 178 -18.35 -13.75 -15.81
N ALA A 179 -18.26 -12.81 -14.88
CA ALA A 179 -18.75 -11.45 -15.07
C ALA A 179 -18.03 -10.75 -16.24
N TYR A 180 -16.70 -10.85 -16.30
CA TYR A 180 -15.87 -10.36 -17.41
C TYR A 180 -16.29 -10.96 -18.75
N ALA A 181 -16.47 -12.28 -18.82
CA ALA A 181 -16.84 -12.97 -20.07
C ALA A 181 -18.23 -12.57 -20.59
N SER A 182 -19.13 -12.13 -19.70
CA SER A 182 -20.49 -11.69 -20.04
C SER A 182 -20.64 -10.18 -20.24
N ALA A 183 -19.64 -9.39 -19.83
CA ALA A 183 -19.70 -7.94 -19.86
C ALA A 183 -19.13 -7.39 -21.18
N GLU A 184 -19.55 -6.18 -21.52
CA GLU A 184 -19.01 -5.41 -22.65
C GLU A 184 -18.66 -3.98 -22.19
N GLY A 185 -17.87 -3.25 -22.99
CA GLY A 185 -17.53 -1.85 -22.75
C GLY A 185 -16.84 -1.62 -21.40
N ASP A 186 -17.27 -0.57 -20.70
CA ASP A 186 -16.63 -0.13 -19.44
C ASP A 186 -16.73 -1.19 -18.32
N ALA A 187 -17.84 -1.93 -18.26
CA ALA A 187 -17.98 -3.01 -17.26
C ALA A 187 -16.95 -4.12 -17.47
N GLN A 188 -16.72 -4.53 -18.73
CA GLN A 188 -15.71 -5.52 -19.07
C GLN A 188 -14.30 -5.03 -18.69
N ARG A 189 -14.00 -3.77 -18.98
CA ARG A 189 -12.75 -3.12 -18.60
C ARG A 189 -12.52 -3.12 -17.09
N ILE A 190 -13.54 -2.75 -16.30
CA ILE A 190 -13.46 -2.76 -14.83
C ILE A 190 -13.17 -4.16 -14.31
N TYR A 191 -13.86 -5.19 -14.81
CA TYR A 191 -13.60 -6.57 -14.39
C TYR A 191 -12.19 -7.02 -14.78
N ALA A 192 -11.70 -6.68 -15.99
CA ALA A 192 -10.33 -6.97 -16.40
C ALA A 192 -9.30 -6.34 -15.45
N HIS A 193 -9.53 -5.10 -15.05
CA HIS A 193 -8.66 -4.37 -14.13
C HIS A 193 -8.61 -5.04 -12.75
N VAL A 194 -9.77 -5.39 -12.17
CA VAL A 194 -9.84 -6.08 -10.87
C VAL A 194 -9.19 -7.46 -10.93
N LEU A 195 -9.43 -8.23 -12.00
CA LEU A 195 -8.78 -9.53 -12.23
C LEU A 195 -7.25 -9.38 -12.26
N ALA A 196 -6.73 -8.40 -13.01
CA ALA A 196 -5.31 -8.14 -13.10
C ALA A 196 -4.69 -7.74 -11.75
N VAL A 197 -5.37 -6.90 -10.95
CA VAL A 197 -4.93 -6.57 -9.58
C VAL A 197 -4.86 -7.80 -8.67
N LEU A 198 -5.74 -8.78 -8.88
CA LEU A 198 -5.72 -10.08 -8.18
C LEU A 198 -4.68 -11.07 -8.74
N GLY A 199 -3.92 -10.69 -9.77
CA GLY A 199 -2.92 -11.55 -10.42
C GLY A 199 -3.47 -12.50 -11.47
N ASP A 200 -4.73 -12.32 -11.88
CA ASP A 200 -5.39 -13.12 -12.91
C ASP A 200 -5.16 -12.53 -14.32
N LYS A 201 -4.95 -13.41 -15.31
CA LYS A 201 -4.55 -13.03 -16.67
C LYS A 201 -5.71 -12.92 -17.66
N THR A 202 -6.94 -13.25 -17.26
CA THR A 202 -8.11 -13.34 -18.15
C THR A 202 -8.39 -12.03 -18.89
N GLY A 203 -8.21 -10.88 -18.24
CA GLY A 203 -8.49 -9.55 -18.80
C GLY A 203 -7.27 -8.82 -19.39
N VAL A 204 -6.09 -9.45 -19.46
CA VAL A 204 -4.83 -8.76 -19.81
C VAL A 204 -4.89 -8.09 -21.18
N GLU A 205 -5.48 -8.74 -22.18
CA GLU A 205 -5.57 -8.18 -23.53
C GLU A 205 -6.39 -6.89 -23.57
N THR A 206 -7.50 -6.83 -22.82
CA THR A 206 -8.32 -5.61 -22.68
C THR A 206 -7.50 -4.45 -22.14
N LEU A 207 -6.70 -4.69 -21.10
CA LEU A 207 -5.87 -3.66 -20.47
C LEU A 207 -4.68 -3.25 -21.36
N ILE A 208 -4.05 -4.20 -22.07
CA ILE A 208 -3.00 -3.90 -23.05
C ILE A 208 -3.54 -2.96 -24.13
N ASN A 209 -4.70 -3.28 -24.71
CA ASN A 209 -5.30 -2.47 -25.76
C ASN A 209 -5.58 -1.04 -25.29
N GLU A 210 -6.01 -0.86 -24.04
CA GLU A 210 -6.26 0.48 -23.47
C GLU A 210 -4.96 1.27 -23.23
N VAL A 211 -3.90 0.61 -22.73
CA VAL A 211 -2.59 1.24 -22.56
C VAL A 211 -1.98 1.64 -23.90
N GLU A 212 -2.11 0.80 -24.93
CA GLU A 212 -1.62 1.09 -26.29
C GLU A 212 -2.44 2.17 -26.99
N ALA A 213 -3.74 2.27 -26.72
CA ALA A 213 -4.61 3.29 -27.30
C ALA A 213 -4.38 4.70 -26.76
N ALA A 214 -3.74 4.85 -25.60
CA ALA A 214 -3.35 6.17 -25.10
C ALA A 214 -2.20 6.74 -25.95
N ASP A 215 -2.30 8.00 -26.41
CA ASP A 215 -1.22 8.63 -27.20
C ASP A 215 0.01 8.99 -26.36
N GLY A 216 -0.20 9.31 -25.08
CA GLY A 216 0.84 9.78 -24.16
C GLY A 216 0.53 9.40 -22.72
N TRP A 217 1.15 10.15 -21.79
CA TRP A 217 0.83 10.11 -20.37
C TRP A 217 -0.34 11.05 -20.06
N ASP A 218 -1.24 10.61 -19.19
CA ASP A 218 -2.28 11.44 -18.59
C ASP A 218 -1.72 12.27 -17.42
N ALA A 219 -2.56 13.03 -16.71
CA ALA A 219 -2.09 13.82 -15.58
C ALA A 219 -1.70 12.90 -14.41
N GLY A 220 -0.39 12.82 -14.14
CA GLY A 220 0.17 12.02 -13.06
C GLY A 220 0.06 12.65 -11.67
N TRP A 221 0.77 12.05 -10.72
CA TRP A 221 0.86 12.49 -9.34
C TRP A 221 2.31 12.69 -8.91
N ASP A 222 2.53 13.78 -8.18
CA ASP A 222 3.79 14.12 -7.53
C ASP A 222 3.59 14.29 -6.02
N TYR A 223 4.67 14.08 -5.25
CA TYR A 223 4.66 14.38 -3.83
C TYR A 223 4.29 15.84 -3.58
N ARG A 224 3.50 16.07 -2.52
CA ARG A 224 3.14 17.40 -2.02
C ARG A 224 3.50 17.54 -0.55
N GLY A 225 3.84 18.73 -0.06
CA GLY A 225 4.18 18.90 1.36
C GLY A 225 3.01 18.57 2.31
N MET A 226 1.81 19.07 2.01
CA MET A 226 0.60 18.92 2.82
C MET A 226 -0.62 18.63 1.92
N GLY A 227 -1.70 18.11 2.51
CA GLY A 227 -2.99 17.95 1.82
C GLY A 227 -2.96 16.92 0.68
N GLN A 228 -2.25 15.81 0.88
CA GLN A 228 -2.19 14.71 -0.08
C GLN A 228 -3.48 13.87 0.00
N PHE A 229 -4.52 14.35 -0.68
CA PHE A 229 -5.76 13.62 -0.87
C PHE A 229 -5.88 13.11 -2.31
N GLY A 230 -6.58 12.00 -2.48
CA GLY A 230 -6.84 11.38 -3.77
C GLY A 230 -5.76 10.40 -4.21
N SER A 231 -5.99 9.77 -5.35
CA SER A 231 -5.12 8.72 -5.89
C SER A 231 -3.70 9.22 -6.12
N ALA A 232 -2.72 8.39 -5.71
CA ALA A 232 -1.30 8.58 -6.01
C ALA A 232 -0.89 7.99 -7.37
N LEU A 233 -1.87 7.54 -8.16
CA LEU A 233 -1.73 6.97 -9.50
C LEU A 233 -2.80 7.59 -10.41
N SER A 234 -2.41 7.98 -11.62
CA SER A 234 -3.35 8.36 -12.67
C SER A 234 -4.17 7.15 -13.16
N PRO A 235 -5.26 7.35 -13.93
CA PRO A 235 -5.95 6.25 -14.60
C PRO A 235 -5.01 5.34 -15.40
N LEU A 236 -4.09 5.89 -16.21
CA LEU A 236 -3.14 5.10 -17.00
C LEU A 236 -2.13 4.36 -16.11
N ASP A 237 -1.64 5.00 -15.05
CA ASP A 237 -0.74 4.38 -14.09
C ASP A 237 -1.35 3.13 -13.46
N ARG A 238 -2.64 3.19 -13.10
CA ARG A 238 -3.35 2.07 -12.47
C ARG A 238 -3.43 0.86 -13.40
N LEU A 239 -3.71 1.10 -14.69
CA LEU A 239 -3.73 0.03 -15.71
C LEU A 239 -2.35 -0.61 -15.89
N ILE A 240 -1.29 0.20 -15.93
CA ILE A 240 0.09 -0.28 -16.05
C ILE A 240 0.49 -1.12 -14.83
N VAL A 241 0.19 -0.65 -13.62
CA VAL A 241 0.46 -1.41 -12.39
C VAL A 241 -0.34 -2.71 -12.35
N ALA A 242 -1.62 -2.69 -12.75
CA ALA A 242 -2.45 -3.89 -12.82
C ALA A 242 -1.91 -4.92 -13.81
N LEU A 243 -1.45 -4.50 -14.99
CA LEU A 243 -0.73 -5.38 -15.94
C LEU A 243 0.52 -6.00 -15.31
N GLY A 244 1.25 -5.22 -14.50
CA GLY A 244 2.35 -5.70 -13.67
C GLY A 244 1.93 -6.82 -12.72
N ARG A 245 0.84 -6.62 -11.97
CA ARG A 245 0.29 -7.60 -11.02
C ARG A 245 -0.18 -8.88 -11.69
N ALA A 246 -0.78 -8.79 -12.87
CA ALA A 246 -1.15 -9.95 -13.68
C ALA A 246 0.07 -10.78 -14.10
N GLY A 247 1.26 -10.17 -14.17
CA GLY A 247 2.51 -10.87 -14.45
C GLY A 247 2.53 -11.54 -15.82
N ASP A 248 1.88 -10.94 -16.83
CA ASP A 248 1.82 -11.46 -18.19
C ASP A 248 2.93 -10.81 -19.06
N PRO A 249 3.88 -11.59 -19.59
CA PRO A 249 4.95 -11.06 -20.44
C PRO A 249 4.48 -10.33 -21.70
N ARG A 250 3.23 -10.51 -22.14
CA ARG A 250 2.64 -9.75 -23.25
C ARG A 250 2.55 -8.25 -22.95
N ALA A 251 2.46 -7.86 -21.68
CA ALA A 251 2.37 -6.46 -21.28
C ALA A 251 3.72 -5.70 -21.33
N VAL A 252 4.84 -6.42 -21.40
CA VAL A 252 6.19 -5.80 -21.32
C VAL A 252 6.42 -4.80 -22.44
N GLU A 253 6.10 -5.15 -23.67
CA GLU A 253 6.35 -4.27 -24.82
C GLU A 253 5.46 -3.01 -24.76
N PRO A 254 4.14 -3.09 -24.53
CA PRO A 254 3.29 -1.91 -24.28
C PRO A 254 3.83 -0.99 -23.17
N ILE A 255 4.24 -1.56 -22.03
CA ILE A 255 4.76 -0.79 -20.89
C ILE A 255 6.10 -0.14 -21.25
N VAL A 256 6.99 -0.86 -21.94
CA VAL A 256 8.28 -0.31 -22.41
C VAL A 256 8.07 0.83 -23.41
N LYS A 257 7.09 0.72 -24.33
CA LYS A 257 6.75 1.81 -25.26
C LYS A 257 6.37 3.08 -24.49
N LYS A 258 5.56 2.96 -23.42
CA LYS A 258 5.22 4.07 -22.53
C LYS A 258 6.41 4.60 -21.72
N ALA A 259 7.24 3.70 -21.21
CA ALA A 259 8.42 4.04 -20.44
C ALA A 259 9.40 4.92 -21.23
N LYS A 260 9.54 4.69 -22.54
CA LYS A 260 10.39 5.50 -23.43
C LYS A 260 9.93 6.94 -23.62
N LEU A 261 8.70 7.27 -23.22
CA LEU A 261 8.18 8.64 -23.24
C LEU A 261 8.49 9.41 -21.97
N LEU A 262 9.01 8.75 -20.93
CA LEU A 262 9.34 9.38 -19.66
C LEU A 262 10.56 10.28 -19.80
N THR A 263 10.49 11.43 -19.13
CA THR A 263 11.60 12.38 -18.96
C THR A 263 11.72 12.77 -17.49
N GLU A 264 12.74 13.54 -17.13
CA GLU A 264 12.96 14.06 -15.78
C GLU A 264 11.77 14.90 -15.26
N ARG A 265 10.97 15.44 -16.18
CA ARG A 265 9.78 16.27 -15.91
C ARG A 265 8.49 15.46 -15.78
N SER A 266 8.48 14.20 -16.21
CA SER A 266 7.31 13.35 -16.01
C SER A 266 7.05 13.15 -14.52
N GLU A 267 5.78 13.08 -14.15
CA GLU A 267 5.35 12.95 -12.78
C GLU A 267 5.90 11.67 -12.13
N PHE A 268 6.10 11.73 -10.82
CA PHE A 268 6.61 10.60 -10.04
C PHE A 268 5.79 9.32 -10.21
N SER A 269 4.46 9.43 -10.29
CA SER A 269 3.57 8.28 -10.40
C SER A 269 3.81 7.45 -11.66
N HIS A 270 4.09 8.09 -12.80
CA HIS A 270 4.36 7.41 -14.06
C HIS A 270 5.64 6.58 -14.00
N HIS A 271 6.71 7.15 -13.46
CA HIS A 271 7.95 6.43 -13.19
C HIS A 271 7.73 5.24 -12.26
N ARG A 272 6.97 5.47 -11.18
CA ARG A 272 6.64 4.43 -10.21
C ARG A 272 5.80 3.32 -10.83
N ALA A 273 4.82 3.65 -11.66
CA ALA A 273 3.95 2.68 -12.32
C ALA A 273 4.75 1.77 -13.25
N VAL A 274 5.61 2.35 -14.10
CA VAL A 274 6.53 1.61 -14.98
C VAL A 274 7.47 0.72 -14.17
N ALA A 275 8.15 1.29 -13.17
CA ALA A 275 9.10 0.54 -12.35
C ALA A 275 8.43 -0.64 -11.65
N LEU A 276 7.31 -0.41 -10.98
CA LEU A 276 6.57 -1.45 -10.26
C LEU A 276 6.05 -2.53 -11.22
N ALA A 277 5.49 -2.14 -12.37
CA ALA A 277 4.91 -3.10 -13.29
C ALA A 277 5.97 -3.99 -13.94
N LEU A 278 7.07 -3.41 -14.42
CA LEU A 278 8.16 -4.17 -15.04
C LEU A 278 8.89 -5.05 -14.02
N GLU A 279 9.06 -4.56 -12.78
CA GLU A 279 9.61 -5.35 -11.67
C GLU A 279 8.75 -6.58 -11.36
N LEU A 280 7.43 -6.41 -11.25
CA LEU A 280 6.50 -7.50 -10.96
C LEU A 280 6.50 -8.57 -12.07
N ILE A 281 6.68 -8.16 -13.33
CA ILE A 281 6.78 -9.09 -14.46
C ILE A 281 8.16 -9.77 -14.49
N GLY A 282 9.24 -9.04 -14.18
CA GLY A 282 10.61 -9.58 -14.11
C GLY A 282 11.22 -9.98 -15.46
N ASP A 283 10.68 -9.48 -16.58
CA ASP A 283 11.13 -9.88 -17.92
C ASP A 283 12.40 -9.13 -18.35
N LYS A 284 13.38 -9.88 -18.88
CA LYS A 284 14.68 -9.35 -19.31
C LYS A 284 14.62 -8.33 -20.44
N ARG A 285 13.55 -8.34 -21.23
CA ARG A 285 13.33 -7.36 -22.31
C ARG A 285 13.20 -5.93 -21.77
N ALA A 286 12.87 -5.75 -20.50
CA ALA A 286 12.77 -4.44 -19.87
C ALA A 286 14.12 -3.88 -19.35
N ALA A 287 15.16 -4.70 -19.23
CA ALA A 287 16.43 -4.27 -18.63
C ALA A 287 17.11 -3.13 -19.42
N GLN A 288 17.30 -3.29 -20.73
CA GLN A 288 17.93 -2.26 -21.53
C GLN A 288 17.11 -0.94 -21.52
N PRO A 289 15.79 -0.93 -21.78
CA PRO A 289 14.98 0.29 -21.69
C PRO A 289 15.04 0.99 -20.32
N LEU A 290 15.03 0.24 -19.22
CA LEU A 290 15.14 0.81 -17.87
C LEU A 290 16.51 1.45 -17.63
N ALA A 291 17.58 0.85 -18.14
CA ALA A 291 18.91 1.43 -18.08
C ALA A 291 19.01 2.70 -18.93
N GLU A 292 18.44 2.71 -20.13
CA GLU A 292 18.37 3.90 -20.98
C GLU A 292 17.71 5.07 -20.25
N ILE A 293 16.59 4.85 -19.56
CA ILE A 293 15.91 5.85 -18.73
C ILE A 293 16.82 6.37 -17.61
N LEU A 294 17.46 5.48 -16.84
CA LEU A 294 18.36 5.86 -15.74
C LEU A 294 19.60 6.64 -16.19
N THR A 295 20.02 6.47 -17.45
CA THR A 295 21.17 7.20 -18.01
C THR A 295 20.82 8.56 -18.62
N GLN A 296 19.54 8.92 -18.67
CA GLN A 296 19.15 10.27 -19.11
C GLN A 296 19.61 11.33 -18.10
N PRO A 297 19.82 12.58 -18.53
CA PRO A 297 20.12 13.70 -17.63
C PRO A 297 19.07 13.80 -16.52
N GLU A 298 19.52 14.09 -15.30
CA GLU A 298 18.64 14.32 -14.13
C GLU A 298 17.74 13.12 -13.74
N MET A 299 18.13 11.89 -14.11
CA MET A 299 17.42 10.66 -13.70
C MET A 299 18.13 9.86 -12.61
N ALA A 300 19.40 10.16 -12.32
CA ALA A 300 20.22 9.44 -11.34
C ALA A 300 21.15 10.40 -10.57
N GLY A 301 21.76 9.89 -9.50
CA GLY A 301 22.72 10.63 -8.67
C GLY A 301 22.13 11.28 -7.41
N TYR A 302 21.02 10.76 -6.89
CA TYR A 302 20.31 11.33 -5.73
C TYR A 302 20.62 10.60 -4.41
N VAL A 303 21.78 9.94 -4.33
CA VAL A 303 22.30 9.35 -3.09
C VAL A 303 22.86 10.45 -2.19
N HIS A 304 22.50 10.42 -0.91
CA HIS A 304 23.01 11.35 0.08
C HIS A 304 24.08 10.65 0.92
N TYR A 305 25.37 10.94 0.73
CA TYR A 305 26.43 10.30 1.53
C TYR A 305 26.65 11.01 2.87
N THR A 306 26.42 12.32 2.89
CA THR A 306 26.74 13.19 4.01
C THR A 306 25.57 14.11 4.36
N VAL A 307 25.67 14.76 5.53
CA VAL A 307 24.71 15.79 5.94
C VAL A 307 24.81 17.00 5.02
N GLU A 308 26.01 17.30 4.49
CA GLU A 308 26.27 18.35 3.51
C GLU A 308 25.55 18.08 2.19
N ASP A 309 25.54 16.83 1.71
CA ASP A 309 24.77 16.44 0.53
C ASP A 309 23.28 16.68 0.75
N ALA A 310 22.74 16.23 1.89
CA ALA A 310 21.34 16.43 2.23
C ALA A 310 20.96 17.91 2.28
N ARG A 311 21.82 18.76 2.86
CA ARG A 311 21.62 20.22 2.88
C ARG A 311 21.62 20.82 1.47
N ARG A 312 22.54 20.39 0.59
CA ARG A 312 22.62 20.87 -0.79
C ARG A 312 21.35 20.53 -1.57
N PHE A 313 20.92 19.27 -1.55
CA PHE A 313 19.70 18.83 -2.23
C PHE A 313 18.43 19.50 -1.68
N ASP A 314 18.35 19.71 -0.36
CA ASP A 314 17.19 20.39 0.24
C ASP A 314 17.21 21.91 -0.01
N GLN A 315 18.37 22.56 -0.12
CA GLN A 315 18.48 23.98 -0.52
C GLN A 315 18.03 24.21 -1.96
N GLU A 316 18.29 23.25 -2.85
CA GLU A 316 17.83 23.27 -4.23
C GLU A 316 16.31 23.00 -4.34
N SER A 317 15.70 22.41 -3.29
CA SER A 317 14.28 22.09 -3.25
C SER A 317 13.44 23.29 -2.81
N SER A 318 12.51 23.74 -3.66
CA SER A 318 11.52 24.74 -3.25
C SER A 318 10.54 24.16 -2.20
N GLY A 319 10.19 24.94 -1.17
CA GLY A 319 9.16 24.55 -0.18
C GLY A 319 9.59 24.45 1.29
N GLY A 320 10.86 24.72 1.63
CA GLY A 320 11.32 24.75 3.03
C GLY A 320 11.11 23.43 3.77
N THR A 321 10.48 23.43 4.94
CA THR A 321 10.18 22.19 5.70
C THR A 321 9.20 21.25 5.00
N ASN A 322 8.54 21.72 3.95
CA ASN A 322 7.59 20.97 3.12
C ASN A 322 8.21 20.54 1.78
N ALA A 323 9.52 20.74 1.60
CA ALA A 323 10.25 20.28 0.43
C ALA A 323 10.15 18.75 0.30
N VAL A 324 9.80 18.29 -0.90
CA VAL A 324 9.60 16.86 -1.20
C VAL A 324 10.39 16.40 -2.42
N GLN A 325 11.07 17.31 -3.11
CA GLN A 325 11.79 17.02 -4.35
C GLN A 325 12.96 16.04 -4.11
N SER A 326 13.84 16.30 -3.14
CA SER A 326 14.93 15.39 -2.79
C SER A 326 14.44 13.97 -2.49
N ARG A 327 13.30 13.84 -1.79
CA ARG A 327 12.64 12.54 -1.54
C ARG A 327 12.09 11.92 -2.82
N ARG A 328 11.37 12.69 -3.63
CA ARG A 328 10.78 12.23 -4.89
C ARG A 328 11.84 11.67 -5.81
N ASP A 329 12.92 12.41 -6.03
CA ASP A 329 13.94 12.11 -7.01
C ASP A 329 14.75 10.87 -6.58
N SER A 330 15.11 10.75 -5.30
CA SER A 330 15.76 9.55 -4.78
C SER A 330 14.88 8.30 -4.85
N ILE A 331 13.58 8.43 -4.55
CA ILE A 331 12.68 7.27 -4.63
C ILE A 331 12.42 6.87 -6.08
N ARG A 332 12.33 7.83 -7.01
CA ARG A 332 12.22 7.57 -8.45
C ARG A 332 13.43 6.77 -8.96
N GLU A 333 14.63 7.26 -8.69
CA GLU A 333 15.88 6.57 -9.06
C GLU A 333 15.94 5.18 -8.44
N LEU A 334 15.67 5.07 -7.14
CA LEU A 334 15.71 3.79 -6.42
C LEU A 334 14.69 2.78 -6.96
N ALA A 335 13.48 3.23 -7.33
CA ALA A 335 12.45 2.36 -7.89
C ALA A 335 12.85 1.84 -9.29
N LEU A 336 13.35 2.71 -10.16
CA LEU A 336 13.82 2.34 -11.50
C LEU A 336 15.05 1.42 -11.44
N ALA A 337 16.01 1.70 -10.56
CA ALA A 337 17.19 0.86 -10.37
C ALA A 337 16.84 -0.52 -9.81
N ARG A 338 15.87 -0.59 -8.89
CA ARG A 338 15.33 -1.86 -8.41
C ARG A 338 14.66 -2.64 -9.52
N ALA A 339 13.78 -2.03 -10.31
CA ALA A 339 13.14 -2.67 -11.45
C ALA A 339 14.19 -3.18 -12.47
N LEU A 340 15.19 -2.37 -12.78
CA LEU A 340 16.30 -2.75 -13.66
C LEU A 340 17.02 -4.00 -13.16
N TYR A 341 17.40 -4.01 -11.88
CA TYR A 341 18.09 -5.14 -11.26
C TYR A 341 17.25 -6.43 -11.32
N ARG A 342 15.95 -6.34 -11.04
CA ARG A 342 14.98 -7.46 -11.07
C ARG A 342 14.71 -7.96 -12.50
N CYS A 343 14.72 -7.08 -13.49
CA CYS A 343 14.66 -7.45 -14.90
C CYS A 343 15.98 -8.03 -15.43
N GLY A 344 16.96 -8.37 -14.57
CA GLY A 344 18.20 -9.01 -14.98
C GLY A 344 19.39 -8.06 -15.15
N ASP A 345 19.18 -6.77 -14.92
CA ASP A 345 20.16 -5.68 -15.02
C ASP A 345 20.71 -5.48 -16.44
N TYR A 346 21.33 -4.32 -16.68
CA TYR A 346 22.00 -4.00 -17.95
C TYR A 346 23.26 -3.20 -17.66
N GLY A 347 24.42 -3.76 -18.01
CA GLY A 347 25.72 -3.14 -17.70
C GLY A 347 26.05 -3.04 -16.21
N LYS A 348 25.37 -3.79 -15.33
CA LYS A 348 25.44 -3.70 -13.86
C LYS A 348 24.97 -2.36 -13.28
N LEU A 349 24.23 -1.56 -14.05
CA LEU A 349 23.82 -0.23 -13.64
C LEU A 349 22.87 -0.27 -12.44
N GLY A 350 21.88 -1.18 -12.45
CA GLY A 350 20.92 -1.32 -11.35
C GLY A 350 21.63 -1.77 -10.07
N GLU A 351 22.48 -2.79 -10.16
CA GLU A 351 23.32 -3.27 -9.06
C GLU A 351 24.23 -2.18 -8.49
N GLN A 352 24.85 -1.37 -9.35
CA GLN A 352 25.71 -0.26 -8.93
C GLN A 352 24.92 0.82 -8.18
N ILE A 353 23.80 1.29 -8.73
CA ILE A 353 22.97 2.34 -8.09
C ILE A 353 22.47 1.84 -6.73
N LEU A 354 21.94 0.61 -6.66
CA LEU A 354 21.51 0.01 -5.40
C LEU A 354 22.68 -0.09 -4.42
N GLY A 355 23.87 -0.46 -4.90
CA GLY A 355 25.11 -0.51 -4.12
C GLY A 355 25.46 0.86 -3.51
N GLU A 356 25.33 1.94 -4.26
CA GLU A 356 25.54 3.29 -3.74
C GLU A 356 24.46 3.69 -2.72
N TYR A 357 23.19 3.37 -2.97
CA TYR A 357 22.13 3.60 -1.99
C TYR A 357 22.35 2.86 -0.68
N THR A 358 23.05 1.72 -0.64
CA THR A 358 23.41 1.06 0.63
C THR A 358 24.26 1.92 1.56
N LYS A 359 24.89 2.98 1.03
CA LYS A 359 25.71 3.96 1.75
C LYS A 359 24.95 5.27 2.03
N ASP A 360 23.67 5.36 1.67
CA ASP A 360 22.86 6.57 1.86
C ASP A 360 22.66 6.88 3.37
N LEU A 361 22.85 8.13 3.74
CA LEU A 361 22.65 8.68 5.08
C LEU A 361 21.24 8.37 5.62
N ARG A 362 20.24 8.34 4.74
CA ARG A 362 18.85 8.04 5.08
C ARG A 362 18.71 6.53 5.23
N GLY A 363 18.90 6.04 6.46
CA GLY A 363 18.94 4.60 6.76
C GLY A 363 17.71 3.75 6.35
N HIS A 364 16.58 4.35 5.95
CA HIS A 364 15.47 3.60 5.35
C HIS A 364 15.72 3.26 3.87
N LEU A 365 16.33 4.17 3.08
CA LEU A 365 16.72 3.89 1.70
C LEU A 365 17.89 2.91 1.65
N ALA A 366 18.90 3.11 2.51
CA ALA A 366 20.05 2.20 2.59
C ALA A 366 19.66 0.77 2.96
N ARG A 367 18.81 0.59 3.97
CA ARG A 367 18.30 -0.75 4.33
C ARG A 367 17.44 -1.35 3.22
N HIS A 368 16.65 -0.55 2.50
CA HIS A 368 15.86 -1.04 1.37
C HIS A 368 16.76 -1.55 0.24
N ALA A 369 17.72 -0.73 -0.22
CA ALA A 369 18.64 -1.10 -1.28
C ALA A 369 19.46 -2.35 -0.92
N LYS A 370 19.95 -2.43 0.32
CA LYS A 370 20.64 -3.63 0.83
C LYS A 370 19.74 -4.87 0.78
N ALA A 371 18.49 -4.77 1.25
CA ALA A 371 17.56 -5.88 1.21
C ALA A 371 17.23 -6.34 -0.22
N VAL A 372 17.14 -5.42 -1.18
CA VAL A 372 16.96 -5.76 -2.60
C VAL A 372 18.14 -6.57 -3.12
N LEU A 373 19.38 -6.13 -2.87
CA LEU A 373 20.59 -6.84 -3.30
C LEU A 373 20.70 -8.23 -2.66
N GLU A 374 20.38 -8.35 -1.36
CA GLU A 374 20.43 -9.63 -0.63
C GLU A 374 19.38 -10.64 -1.12
N GLN A 375 18.23 -10.16 -1.59
CA GLN A 375 17.19 -11.01 -2.18
C GLN A 375 17.56 -11.55 -3.57
N GLY A 376 18.63 -11.04 -4.20
CA GLY A 376 19.05 -11.43 -5.55
C GLY A 376 18.19 -10.81 -6.64
N ARG A 377 18.37 -11.24 -7.89
CA ARG A 377 17.59 -10.75 -9.05
C ARG A 377 16.26 -11.48 -9.13
#